data_AF-A0A9P5Q5Z8-F1
#
_entry.id   AF-A0A9P5Q5Z8-F1
#
_cell.length_a   1.000
_cell.length_b   1.000
_cell.length_c   1.000
_cell.angle_alpha   90.00
_cell.angle_beta   90.00
_cell.angle_gamma   90.00
#
_symmetry.space_group_name_H-M   'P 1'
#
loop_
_entity.id
_entity.type
_entity.pdbx_description
1 polymer ?
#
loop_
_entity_poly.entity_id
_entity_poly.type
_entity_poly.pdbx_seq_one_letter_code
_entity_poly.pdbx_strand_id
1 'polypeptide(L)'
;AEEIHERFPKMAVELILTDIFQSERLQSATKDVGRYSAFVSLESKRLNAEVPEGQPRRKVHEMSSEIAAKWRELSEAEKNEATKEELAHLRDRRANKEIGEHQVPAAAAQDTLLTLERVKENLRRLTARTGDEHLLITTRGTSKIFHKPYIYTIPVDMGYRMDAFMVSGVEGLARTQVQVLMQLKKDISQLIFRKLQECMGKTKVGRMVYRSFVEQITRRYGVVVKNWPLREFKNPSSIGTKTELELLLSSWNTDATYFYRMTSLEFGDW
;
A
#
# COMPACT_ATOMS: atom_id res chain seq x y z
N ALA A 1 11.79 -25.22 -20.54
CA ALA A 1 12.39 -23.96 -21.05
C ALA A 1 13.74 -24.21 -21.69
N GLU A 2 14.66 -24.91 -21.01
CA GLU A 2 15.97 -25.30 -21.57
C GLU A 2 15.83 -26.09 -22.88
N GLU A 3 14.94 -27.09 -22.94
CA GLU A 3 14.68 -27.85 -24.19
C GLU A 3 14.16 -26.96 -25.35
N ILE A 4 13.40 -25.92 -25.04
CA ILE A 4 12.91 -24.96 -26.06
C ILE A 4 14.06 -24.03 -26.49
N HIS A 5 14.92 -23.64 -25.56
CA HIS A 5 16.12 -22.85 -25.87
C HIS A 5 17.10 -23.63 -26.75
N GLU A 6 17.28 -24.93 -26.51
CA GLU A 6 18.10 -25.79 -27.37
C GLU A 6 17.58 -25.82 -28.82
N ARG A 7 16.25 -25.80 -29.00
CA ARG A 7 15.61 -25.73 -30.32
C ARG A 7 15.64 -24.31 -30.92
N PHE A 8 15.68 -23.28 -30.08
CA PHE A 8 15.66 -21.87 -30.47
C PHE A 8 16.74 -21.05 -29.72
N PRO A 9 18.03 -21.18 -30.09
CA PRO A 9 19.15 -20.61 -29.32
C PRO A 9 19.14 -19.07 -29.24
N LYS A 10 18.38 -18.41 -30.13
CA LYS A 10 18.25 -16.96 -30.18
C LYS A 10 17.33 -16.39 -29.09
N MET A 11 16.50 -17.22 -28.45
CA MET A 11 15.61 -16.79 -27.37
C MET A 11 16.24 -17.10 -26.02
N ALA A 12 16.44 -16.11 -25.16
CA ALA A 12 16.95 -16.35 -23.80
C ALA A 12 16.01 -17.26 -22.98
N VAL A 13 16.57 -18.15 -22.16
CA VAL A 13 15.82 -19.11 -21.33
C VAL A 13 14.83 -18.39 -20.41
N GLU A 14 15.21 -17.23 -19.88
CA GLU A 14 14.38 -16.39 -19.01
C GLU A 14 13.14 -15.85 -19.74
N LEU A 15 13.28 -15.54 -21.03
CA LEU A 15 12.18 -15.06 -21.86
C LEU A 15 11.19 -16.19 -22.14
N ILE A 16 11.70 -17.38 -22.45
CA ILE A 16 10.90 -18.60 -22.64
C ILE A 16 10.13 -18.95 -21.36
N LEU A 17 10.77 -18.90 -20.18
CA LEU A 17 10.10 -19.15 -18.90
C LEU A 17 8.99 -18.13 -18.65
N THR A 18 9.26 -16.85 -18.90
CA THR A 18 8.27 -15.77 -18.74
C THR A 18 7.05 -16.02 -19.62
N ASP A 19 7.26 -16.37 -20.90
CA ASP A 19 6.19 -16.67 -21.84
C ASP A 19 5.40 -17.91 -21.44
N ILE A 20 6.05 -18.99 -20.98
CA ILE A 20 5.37 -20.20 -20.49
C ILE A 20 4.44 -19.87 -19.32
N PHE A 21 4.94 -19.19 -18.28
CA PHE A 21 4.14 -18.90 -17.09
C PHE A 21 3.07 -17.82 -17.33
N GLN A 22 3.27 -16.93 -18.29
CA GLN A 22 2.24 -15.96 -18.70
C GLN A 22 1.19 -16.59 -19.63
N SER A 23 1.56 -17.61 -20.40
CA SER A 23 0.70 -18.30 -21.36
C SER A 23 -0.13 -19.45 -20.76
N GLU A 24 0.08 -19.85 -19.51
CA GLU A 24 -0.81 -20.82 -18.86
C GLU A 24 -2.27 -20.34 -18.77
N ARG A 25 -2.52 -19.01 -18.87
CA ARG A 25 -3.89 -18.48 -19.06
C ARG A 25 -4.40 -18.54 -20.50
N LEU A 26 -3.54 -18.75 -21.49
CA LEU A 26 -3.87 -18.76 -22.92
C LEU A 26 -4.36 -20.11 -23.45
N GLN A 27 -4.20 -21.22 -22.71
CA GLN A 27 -4.55 -22.55 -23.20
C GLN A 27 -5.94 -23.08 -22.79
N SER A 28 -6.94 -22.22 -22.60
CA SER A 28 -8.30 -22.70 -22.89
C SER A 28 -8.42 -22.74 -24.41
N ALA A 29 -8.35 -23.93 -25.01
CA ALA A 29 -8.47 -24.17 -26.46
C ALA A 29 -9.32 -23.09 -27.13
N THR A 30 -8.66 -22.14 -27.81
CA THR A 30 -9.35 -21.02 -28.45
C THR A 30 -10.16 -21.61 -29.58
N LYS A 31 -11.48 -21.77 -29.35
CA LYS A 31 -12.42 -22.28 -30.34
C LYS A 31 -12.14 -21.61 -31.69
N ASP A 32 -12.05 -22.40 -32.76
CA ASP A 32 -11.83 -21.87 -34.10
C ASP A 32 -12.86 -20.76 -34.39
N VAL A 33 -12.47 -19.76 -35.18
CA VAL A 33 -13.37 -18.66 -35.52
C VAL A 33 -14.55 -19.23 -36.29
N GLY A 34 -15.74 -19.22 -35.67
CA GLY A 34 -16.95 -19.64 -36.35
C GLY A 34 -17.31 -18.69 -37.50
N ARG A 35 -17.87 -19.23 -38.59
CA ARG A 35 -18.30 -18.44 -39.77
C ARG A 35 -19.26 -17.32 -39.37
N TYR A 36 -20.19 -17.60 -38.46
CA TYR A 36 -21.12 -16.59 -37.97
C TYR A 36 -20.41 -15.42 -37.27
N SER A 37 -19.37 -15.67 -36.47
CA SER A 37 -18.60 -14.60 -35.82
C SER A 37 -17.86 -13.73 -36.84
N ALA A 38 -17.34 -14.34 -37.92
CA ALA A 38 -16.75 -13.60 -39.03
C ALA A 38 -17.81 -12.74 -39.74
N PHE A 39 -18.97 -13.30 -40.02
CA PHE A 39 -20.08 -12.56 -40.62
C PHE A 39 -20.55 -11.39 -39.75
N VAL A 40 -20.66 -11.59 -38.43
CA VAL A 40 -21.00 -10.51 -37.48
C VAL A 40 -19.97 -9.39 -37.51
N SER A 41 -18.67 -9.72 -37.58
CA SER A 41 -17.59 -8.73 -37.71
C SER A 41 -17.75 -7.91 -39.00
N LEU A 42 -17.97 -8.59 -40.13
CA LEU A 42 -18.14 -7.98 -41.45
C LEU A 42 -19.35 -7.04 -41.49
N GLU A 43 -20.54 -7.54 -41.13
CA GLU A 43 -21.77 -6.74 -41.16
C GLU A 43 -21.76 -5.61 -40.12
N SER A 44 -21.13 -5.81 -38.95
CA SER A 44 -20.97 -4.73 -37.97
C SER A 44 -20.09 -3.61 -38.50
N LYS A 45 -19.05 -3.92 -39.30
CA LYS A 45 -18.22 -2.90 -39.96
C LYS A 45 -19.03 -2.16 -41.03
N ARG A 46 -19.80 -2.90 -41.83
CA ARG A 46 -20.64 -2.34 -42.90
C ARG A 46 -21.70 -1.38 -42.34
N LEU A 47 -22.47 -1.83 -41.35
CA LEU A 47 -23.52 -1.01 -40.71
C LEU A 47 -22.93 0.23 -40.01
N ASN A 48 -21.74 0.13 -39.43
CA ASN A 48 -21.08 1.28 -38.80
C ASN A 48 -20.42 2.23 -39.82
N ALA A 49 -20.15 1.79 -41.04
CA ALA A 49 -19.66 2.67 -42.10
C ALA A 49 -20.76 3.58 -42.67
N GLU A 50 -22.03 3.17 -42.53
CA GLU A 50 -23.21 3.93 -42.94
C GLU A 50 -23.67 4.95 -41.88
N VAL A 51 -23.08 4.93 -40.67
CA VAL A 51 -23.41 5.88 -39.59
C VAL A 51 -22.77 7.25 -39.90
N PRO A 52 -23.55 8.35 -39.90
CA PRO A 52 -23.02 9.69 -40.19
C PRO A 52 -21.91 10.14 -39.24
N GLU A 53 -20.98 10.94 -39.77
CA GLU A 53 -19.86 11.49 -39.01
C GLU A 53 -20.37 12.33 -37.82
N GLY A 54 -19.96 11.95 -36.60
CA GLY A 54 -20.38 12.58 -35.34
C GLY A 54 -21.41 11.79 -34.52
N GLN A 55 -22.02 10.74 -35.07
CA GLN A 55 -22.87 9.84 -34.29
C GLN A 55 -22.06 8.68 -33.68
N PRO A 56 -22.43 8.20 -32.47
CA PRO A 56 -21.76 7.08 -31.85
C PRO A 56 -21.98 5.80 -32.65
N ARG A 57 -20.92 5.00 -32.81
CA ARG A 57 -20.99 3.68 -33.46
C ARG A 57 -21.96 2.77 -32.72
N ARG A 58 -22.80 2.05 -33.47
CA ARG A 58 -23.71 1.03 -32.94
C ARG A 58 -22.91 -0.12 -32.36
N LYS A 59 -23.29 -0.58 -31.17
CA LYS A 59 -22.66 -1.73 -30.52
C LYS A 59 -23.19 -3.03 -31.12
N VAL A 60 -22.37 -4.08 -31.10
CA VAL A 60 -22.72 -5.38 -31.71
C VAL A 60 -24.03 -5.96 -31.15
N HIS A 61 -24.30 -5.80 -29.85
CA HIS A 61 -25.54 -6.31 -29.25
C HIS A 61 -26.80 -5.60 -29.79
N GLU A 62 -26.70 -4.32 -30.16
CA GLU A 62 -27.78 -3.51 -30.73
C GLU A 62 -28.11 -3.91 -32.19
N MET A 63 -27.17 -4.54 -32.88
CA MET A 63 -27.31 -5.00 -34.28
C MET A 63 -27.45 -6.52 -34.40
N SER A 64 -27.31 -7.24 -33.29
CA SER A 64 -27.19 -8.71 -33.28
C SER A 64 -28.41 -9.40 -33.89
N SER A 65 -29.61 -8.89 -33.64
CA SER A 65 -30.87 -9.41 -34.18
C SER A 65 -30.98 -9.21 -35.70
N GLU A 66 -30.65 -8.02 -36.20
CA GLU A 66 -30.63 -7.68 -37.63
C GLU A 66 -29.63 -8.56 -38.39
N ILE A 67 -28.41 -8.70 -37.85
CA ILE A 67 -27.36 -9.53 -38.46
C ILE A 67 -27.75 -11.02 -38.44
N ALA A 68 -28.35 -11.49 -37.35
CA ALA A 68 -28.83 -12.88 -37.25
C ALA A 68 -29.98 -13.19 -38.23
N ALA A 69 -30.83 -12.20 -38.56
CA ALA A 69 -31.86 -12.35 -39.58
C ALA A 69 -31.22 -12.50 -40.97
N LYS A 70 -30.35 -11.55 -41.36
CA LYS A 70 -29.61 -11.61 -42.63
C LYS A 70 -28.83 -12.91 -42.80
N TRP A 71 -28.17 -13.39 -41.74
CA TRP A 71 -27.42 -14.66 -41.79
C TRP A 71 -28.31 -15.88 -42.08
N ARG A 72 -29.55 -15.88 -41.58
CA ARG A 72 -30.49 -16.99 -41.81
C ARG A 72 -31.05 -17.02 -43.22
N GLU A 73 -31.14 -15.87 -43.88
CA GLU A 73 -31.63 -15.75 -45.27
C GLU A 73 -30.59 -16.23 -46.29
N LEU A 74 -29.30 -16.12 -45.97
CA LEU A 74 -28.24 -16.58 -46.86
C LEU A 74 -28.20 -18.10 -47.00
N SER A 75 -27.98 -18.57 -48.22
CA SER A 75 -27.67 -19.97 -48.50
C SER A 75 -26.28 -20.34 -47.99
N GLU A 76 -25.99 -21.64 -47.84
CA GLU A 76 -24.67 -22.10 -47.38
C GLU A 76 -23.52 -21.72 -48.33
N ALA A 77 -23.78 -21.65 -49.63
CA ALA A 77 -22.79 -21.20 -50.61
C ALA A 77 -22.46 -19.70 -50.41
N GLU A 78 -23.48 -18.86 -50.24
CA GLU A 78 -23.29 -17.43 -49.99
C GLU A 78 -22.63 -17.15 -48.64
N LYS A 79 -22.98 -17.92 -47.61
CA LYS A 79 -22.31 -17.83 -46.28
C LYS A 79 -20.83 -18.13 -46.38
N ASN A 80 -20.44 -19.15 -47.14
CA ASN A 80 -19.04 -19.52 -47.31
C ASN A 80 -18.27 -18.41 -48.04
N GLU A 81 -18.81 -17.91 -49.15
CA GLU A 81 -18.15 -16.85 -49.92
C GLU A 81 -18.05 -15.55 -49.12
N ALA A 82 -19.14 -15.12 -48.48
CA ALA A 82 -19.18 -13.89 -47.70
C ALA A 82 -18.25 -13.90 -46.47
N THR A 83 -17.89 -15.08 -45.95
CA THR A 83 -17.05 -15.19 -44.74
C THR A 83 -15.62 -15.61 -45.01
N LYS A 84 -15.29 -16.06 -46.23
CA LYS A 84 -13.98 -16.63 -46.56
C LYS A 84 -12.82 -15.67 -46.28
N GLU A 85 -12.93 -14.44 -46.76
CA GLU A 85 -11.88 -13.42 -46.59
C GLU A 85 -11.77 -12.94 -45.15
N GLU A 86 -12.89 -12.65 -44.49
CA GLU A 86 -12.88 -12.21 -43.09
C GLU A 86 -12.42 -13.34 -42.15
N LEU A 87 -12.67 -14.61 -42.46
CA LEU A 87 -12.11 -15.75 -41.72
C LEU A 87 -10.59 -15.82 -41.85
N ALA A 88 -10.05 -15.61 -43.05
CA ALA A 88 -8.60 -15.53 -43.24
C ALA A 88 -8.01 -14.36 -42.45
N HIS A 89 -8.61 -13.18 -42.56
CA HIS A 89 -8.17 -12.00 -41.82
C HIS A 89 -8.28 -12.17 -40.29
N LEU A 90 -9.32 -12.84 -39.78
CA LEU A 90 -9.47 -13.13 -38.36
C LEU A 90 -8.47 -14.19 -37.87
N ARG A 91 -8.12 -15.16 -38.70
CA ARG A 91 -7.05 -16.13 -38.43
C ARG A 91 -5.69 -15.46 -38.40
N ASP A 92 -5.39 -14.62 -39.39
CA ASP A 92 -4.15 -13.83 -39.44
C ASP A 92 -4.06 -12.87 -38.26
N ARG A 93 -5.16 -12.22 -37.88
CA ARG A 93 -5.20 -11.36 -36.69
C ARG A 93 -4.99 -12.17 -35.40
N ARG A 94 -5.47 -13.41 -35.32
CA ARG A 94 -5.21 -14.30 -34.17
C ARG A 94 -3.74 -14.74 -34.14
N ALA A 95 -3.17 -15.15 -35.26
CA ALA A 95 -1.76 -15.50 -35.38
C ALA A 95 -0.84 -14.31 -35.08
N ASN A 96 -1.17 -13.12 -35.60
CA ASN A 96 -0.45 -11.88 -35.29
C ASN A 96 -0.66 -11.42 -33.85
N LYS A 97 -1.77 -11.80 -33.22
CA LYS A 97 -1.97 -11.58 -31.79
C LYS A 97 -1.10 -12.54 -30.97
N GLU A 98 -0.86 -13.75 -31.45
CA GLU A 98 0.04 -14.73 -30.82
C GLU A 98 1.52 -14.32 -30.94
N ILE A 99 1.90 -13.68 -32.06
CA ILE A 99 3.29 -13.30 -32.37
C ILE A 99 3.61 -11.83 -32.00
N GLY A 100 2.63 -10.94 -32.05
CA GLY A 100 2.83 -9.50 -31.87
C GLY A 100 3.20 -9.18 -30.43
N GLU A 101 4.21 -8.31 -30.24
CA GLU A 101 4.60 -7.75 -28.94
C GLU A 101 3.36 -7.23 -28.21
N HIS A 102 2.86 -8.07 -27.32
CA HIS A 102 1.68 -7.77 -26.55
C HIS A 102 1.93 -6.51 -25.71
N GLN A 103 0.86 -5.80 -25.36
CA GLN A 103 0.87 -4.93 -24.17
C GLN A 103 0.97 -5.77 -22.87
N VAL A 104 1.88 -6.76 -22.87
CA VAL A 104 2.28 -7.62 -21.75
C VAL A 104 2.46 -6.79 -20.49
N PRO A 105 3.08 -5.59 -20.51
CA PRO A 105 3.35 -4.88 -19.27
C PRO A 105 2.07 -4.44 -18.54
N ALA A 106 1.04 -3.99 -19.26
CA ALA A 106 -0.20 -3.52 -18.65
C ALA A 106 -1.07 -4.69 -18.16
N ALA A 107 -1.20 -5.73 -18.97
CA ALA A 107 -1.94 -6.94 -18.60
C ALA A 107 -1.28 -7.66 -17.41
N ALA A 108 0.05 -7.81 -17.42
CA ALA A 108 0.81 -8.40 -16.32
C ALA A 108 0.74 -7.53 -15.06
N ALA A 109 0.77 -6.20 -15.18
CA ALA A 109 0.59 -5.30 -14.05
C ALA A 109 -0.80 -5.43 -13.43
N GLN A 110 -1.85 -5.47 -14.26
CA GLN A 110 -3.22 -5.65 -13.77
C GLN A 110 -3.39 -7.02 -13.13
N ASP A 111 -2.81 -8.07 -13.70
CA ASP A 111 -2.87 -9.40 -13.13
C ASP A 111 -2.16 -9.50 -11.77
N THR A 112 -0.98 -8.89 -11.68
CA THR A 112 -0.24 -8.74 -10.43
C THR A 112 -1.12 -8.04 -9.38
N LEU A 113 -1.77 -6.92 -9.71
CA LEU A 113 -2.63 -6.19 -8.78
C LEU A 113 -3.83 -7.04 -8.31
N LEU A 114 -4.53 -7.70 -9.21
CA LEU A 114 -5.68 -8.54 -8.86
C LEU A 114 -5.28 -9.74 -8.00
N THR A 115 -4.11 -10.34 -8.28
CA THR A 115 -3.57 -11.44 -7.49
C THR A 115 -3.16 -10.97 -6.09
N LEU A 116 -2.49 -9.81 -6.00
CA LEU A 116 -2.07 -9.24 -4.72
C LEU A 116 -3.25 -8.83 -3.84
N GLU A 117 -4.36 -8.34 -4.41
CA GLU A 117 -5.59 -8.09 -3.63
C GLU A 117 -6.17 -9.38 -3.04
N ARG A 118 -6.11 -10.51 -3.78
CA ARG A 118 -6.53 -11.82 -3.25
C ARG A 118 -5.61 -12.30 -2.14
N VAL A 119 -4.29 -12.16 -2.31
CA VAL A 119 -3.30 -12.51 -1.27
C VAL A 119 -3.53 -11.67 -0.02
N LYS A 120 -3.71 -10.37 -0.16
CA LYS A 120 -4.05 -9.45 0.93
C LYS A 120 -5.29 -9.90 1.71
N GLU A 121 -6.36 -10.26 1.02
CA GLU A 121 -7.58 -10.76 1.67
C GLU A 121 -7.33 -12.07 2.42
N ASN A 122 -6.53 -12.98 1.86
CA ASN A 122 -6.14 -14.21 2.55
C ASN A 122 -5.30 -13.93 3.80
N LEU A 123 -4.35 -12.99 3.73
CA LEU A 123 -3.54 -12.57 4.89
C LEU A 123 -4.41 -11.95 5.98
N ARG A 124 -5.43 -11.14 5.62
CA ARG A 124 -6.40 -10.61 6.60
C ARG A 124 -7.14 -11.72 7.33
N ARG A 125 -7.61 -12.72 6.58
CA ARG A 125 -8.33 -13.87 7.17
C ARG A 125 -7.41 -14.71 8.05
N LEU A 126 -6.14 -14.84 7.68
CA LEU A 126 -5.15 -15.54 8.50
C LEU A 126 -4.92 -14.82 9.82
N THR A 127 -4.63 -13.51 9.78
CA THR A 127 -4.52 -12.68 11.00
C THR A 127 -5.75 -12.78 11.89
N ALA A 128 -6.95 -12.70 11.31
CA ALA A 128 -8.19 -12.79 12.09
C ALA A 128 -8.34 -14.14 12.82
N ARG A 129 -7.76 -15.22 12.29
CA ARG A 129 -7.84 -16.56 12.87
C ARG A 129 -6.71 -16.87 13.85
N THR A 130 -5.49 -16.40 13.58
CA THR A 130 -4.29 -16.81 14.33
C THR A 130 -3.70 -15.70 15.19
N GLY A 131 -4.06 -14.44 14.92
CA GLY A 131 -3.41 -13.28 15.52
C GLY A 131 -2.05 -12.94 14.90
N ASP A 132 -1.62 -13.65 13.85
CA ASP A 132 -0.33 -13.40 13.20
C ASP A 132 -0.35 -12.09 12.42
N GLU A 133 0.74 -11.33 12.50
CA GLU A 133 0.93 -10.10 11.72
C GLU A 133 1.69 -10.40 10.42
N HIS A 134 1.32 -9.73 9.33
CA HIS A 134 1.89 -9.99 8.01
C HIS A 134 2.33 -8.71 7.30
N LEU A 135 3.39 -8.85 6.49
CA LEU A 135 3.91 -7.84 5.59
C LEU A 135 4.14 -8.43 4.21
N LEU A 136 3.55 -7.81 3.19
CA LEU A 136 3.69 -8.18 1.79
C LEU A 136 4.26 -7.00 1.03
N ILE A 137 5.44 -7.22 0.43
CA ILE A 137 6.09 -6.28 -0.46
C ILE A 137 6.24 -6.96 -1.81
N THR A 138 5.73 -6.34 -2.86
CA THR A 138 5.89 -6.84 -4.23
C THR A 138 6.45 -5.74 -5.11
N THR A 139 7.62 -6.02 -5.67
CA THR A 139 8.33 -5.15 -6.60
C THR A 139 8.38 -5.80 -7.98
N ARG A 140 8.64 -4.96 -8.99
CA ARG A 140 8.84 -5.43 -10.37
C ARG A 140 10.19 -6.13 -10.50
N GLY A 141 10.22 -7.27 -11.19
CA GLY A 141 11.46 -7.98 -11.51
C GLY A 141 12.27 -7.37 -12.66
N THR A 142 11.68 -6.45 -13.42
CA THR A 142 12.34 -5.76 -14.54
C THR A 142 11.86 -4.32 -14.66
N SER A 143 12.73 -3.44 -15.17
CA SER A 143 12.42 -2.03 -15.42
C SER A 143 11.40 -1.83 -16.54
N LYS A 144 11.19 -2.84 -17.39
CA LYS A 144 10.23 -2.82 -18.51
C LYS A 144 8.76 -2.88 -18.06
N ILE A 145 8.49 -3.35 -16.85
CA ILE A 145 7.13 -3.41 -16.29
C ILE A 145 6.85 -2.11 -15.52
N PHE A 146 5.77 -1.43 -15.89
CA PHE A 146 5.32 -0.19 -15.26
C PHE A 146 4.16 -0.46 -14.31
N HIS A 147 4.47 -0.85 -13.08
CA HIS A 147 3.56 -0.72 -11.94
C HIS A 147 4.31 -0.22 -10.71
N LYS A 148 3.60 0.49 -9.82
CA LYS A 148 4.15 0.91 -8.54
C LYS A 148 4.39 -0.32 -7.65
N PRO A 149 5.41 -0.32 -6.77
CA PRO A 149 5.53 -1.33 -5.73
C PRO A 149 4.23 -1.44 -4.94
N TYR A 150 3.81 -2.67 -4.68
CA TYR A 150 2.64 -2.94 -3.85
C TYR A 150 3.12 -3.26 -2.44
N ILE A 151 2.66 -2.48 -1.48
CA ILE A 151 3.02 -2.63 -0.06
C ILE A 151 1.72 -2.82 0.71
N TYR A 152 1.62 -3.95 1.39
CA TYR A 152 0.53 -4.25 2.29
C TYR A 152 1.07 -4.66 3.65
N THR A 153 0.60 -4.00 4.70
CA THR A 153 1.01 -4.26 6.09
C THR A 153 -0.21 -4.23 6.99
N ILE A 154 -0.24 -5.09 7.99
CA ILE A 154 -1.34 -5.19 8.95
C ILE A 154 -1.07 -4.33 10.20
N PRO A 155 0.18 -4.24 10.70
CA PRO A 155 0.58 -3.10 11.52
C PRO A 155 1.07 -1.96 10.61
N VAL A 156 0.22 -0.94 10.41
CA VAL A 156 0.53 0.28 9.62
C VAL A 156 1.91 0.85 9.97
N ASP A 157 2.29 0.77 11.25
CA ASP A 157 3.54 1.31 11.80
C ASP A 157 4.79 0.52 11.35
N MET A 158 4.66 -0.77 11.02
CA MET A 158 5.79 -1.61 10.60
C MET A 158 6.14 -1.42 9.13
N GLY A 159 5.14 -1.13 8.28
CA GLY A 159 5.37 -0.75 6.89
C GLY A 159 6.26 0.49 6.75
N TYR A 160 5.99 1.54 7.53
CA TYR A 160 6.82 2.76 7.55
C TYR A 160 8.23 2.50 8.08
N ARG A 161 8.37 1.64 9.09
CA ARG A 161 9.70 1.27 9.63
C ARG A 161 10.53 0.49 8.62
N MET A 162 9.92 -0.44 7.87
CA MET A 162 10.62 -1.19 6.84
C MET A 162 10.90 -0.36 5.58
N ASP A 163 10.02 0.56 5.19
CA ASP A 163 10.33 1.51 4.12
C ASP A 163 11.54 2.39 4.49
N ALA A 164 11.56 2.93 5.71
CA ALA A 164 12.72 3.67 6.23
C ALA A 164 14.00 2.82 6.27
N PHE A 165 13.89 1.53 6.64
CA PHE A 165 15.00 0.58 6.59
C PHE A 165 15.52 0.37 5.16
N MET A 166 14.63 0.14 4.20
CA MET A 166 14.99 -0.19 2.83
C MET A 166 15.56 1.03 2.09
N VAL A 167 15.11 2.25 2.43
CA VAL A 167 15.59 3.50 1.83
C VAL A 167 16.91 3.97 2.45
N SER A 168 17.07 3.83 3.77
CA SER A 168 18.16 4.47 4.53
C SER A 168 19.05 3.49 5.33
N GLY A 169 18.83 2.18 5.19
CA GLY A 169 19.51 1.15 5.94
C GLY A 169 19.21 1.18 7.46
N VAL A 170 20.05 0.48 8.22
CA VAL A 170 20.01 0.45 9.70
C VAL A 170 20.15 1.86 10.30
N GLU A 171 20.94 2.74 9.65
CA GLU A 171 21.09 4.13 10.06
C GLU A 171 19.78 4.92 10.01
N GLY A 172 18.92 4.69 9.02
CA GLY A 172 17.61 5.33 8.93
C GLY A 172 16.72 5.03 10.13
N LEU A 173 16.63 3.75 10.52
CA LEU A 173 15.83 3.29 11.65
C LEU A 173 16.36 3.83 13.00
N ALA A 174 17.67 3.79 13.18
CA ALA A 174 18.32 4.29 14.39
C ALA A 174 18.15 5.81 14.53
N ARG A 175 18.29 6.57 13.43
CA ARG A 175 18.06 8.02 13.42
C ARG A 175 16.61 8.35 13.79
N THR A 176 15.62 7.62 13.27
CA THR A 176 14.22 7.81 13.65
C THR A 176 13.98 7.53 15.12
N GLN A 177 14.52 6.43 15.68
CA GLN A 177 14.31 6.11 17.09
C GLN A 177 14.96 7.14 18.03
N VAL A 178 16.18 7.59 17.72
CA VAL A 178 16.86 8.65 18.47
C VAL A 178 16.07 9.95 18.39
N GLN A 179 15.61 10.35 17.20
CA GLN A 179 14.79 11.55 17.00
C GLN A 179 13.47 11.47 17.77
N VAL A 180 12.76 10.34 17.72
CA VAL A 180 11.52 10.11 18.45
C VAL A 180 11.75 10.21 19.96
N LEU A 181 12.82 9.59 20.48
CA LEU A 181 13.19 9.71 21.89
C LEU A 181 13.53 11.16 22.28
N MET A 182 14.25 11.87 21.42
CA MET A 182 14.63 13.27 21.67
C MET A 182 13.39 14.18 21.70
N GLN A 183 12.46 13.96 20.78
CA GLN A 183 11.19 14.68 20.71
C GLN A 183 10.33 14.38 21.94
N LEU A 184 10.20 13.11 22.32
CA LEU A 184 9.46 12.70 23.53
C LEU A 184 10.03 13.33 24.81
N LYS A 185 11.36 13.37 24.95
CA LYS A 185 12.04 14.04 26.07
C LYS A 185 11.75 15.53 26.11
N LYS A 186 11.74 16.20 24.95
CA LYS A 186 11.43 17.62 24.81
C LYS A 186 9.98 17.90 25.22
N ASP A 187 9.04 17.10 24.71
CA ASP A 187 7.61 17.28 24.97
C ASP A 187 7.27 17.08 26.44
N ILE A 188 7.82 16.04 27.07
CA ILE A 188 7.67 15.81 28.52
C ILE A 188 8.26 16.97 29.32
N SER A 189 9.45 17.45 28.96
CA SER A 189 10.09 18.58 29.66
C SER A 189 9.24 19.85 29.59
N GLN A 190 8.64 20.12 28.43
CA GLN A 190 7.72 21.25 28.24
C GLN A 190 6.43 21.07 29.03
N LEU A 191 5.83 19.86 29.01
CA LEU A 191 4.63 19.53 29.77
C LEU A 191 4.84 19.73 31.28
N ILE A 192 5.93 19.18 31.83
CA ILE A 192 6.27 19.32 33.25
C ILE A 192 6.45 20.79 33.60
N PHE A 193 7.18 21.55 32.80
CA PHE A 193 7.38 22.98 33.07
C PHE A 193 6.07 23.77 33.00
N ARG A 194 5.19 23.46 32.04
CA ARG A 194 3.85 24.05 31.93
C ARG A 194 3.02 23.75 33.17
N LYS A 195 2.94 22.48 33.61
CA LYS A 195 2.21 22.07 34.81
C LYS A 195 2.75 22.73 36.08
N LEU A 196 4.07 22.94 36.17
CA LEU A 196 4.67 23.71 37.28
C LEU A 196 4.20 25.17 37.25
N GLN A 197 4.25 25.81 36.08
CA GLN A 197 3.83 27.19 35.93
C GLN A 197 2.32 27.39 36.22
N GLU A 198 1.49 26.42 35.84
CA GLU A 198 0.06 26.37 36.18
C GLU A 198 -0.15 26.30 37.69
N CYS A 199 0.56 25.40 38.39
CA CYS A 199 0.51 25.27 39.85
C CYS A 199 0.95 26.55 40.58
N MET A 200 1.89 27.31 40.01
CA MET A 200 2.38 28.58 40.55
C MET A 200 1.46 29.77 40.31
N GLY A 201 0.48 29.65 39.41
CA GLY A 201 -0.45 30.72 39.06
C GLY A 201 0.27 31.97 38.52
N LYS A 202 0.16 33.10 39.23
CA LYS A 202 0.73 34.40 38.79
C LYS A 202 2.25 34.50 38.93
N THR A 203 2.87 33.65 39.75
CA THR A 203 4.32 33.70 39.99
C THR A 203 5.06 33.03 38.83
N LYS A 204 5.92 33.78 38.14
CA LYS A 204 6.73 33.25 37.03
C LYS A 204 7.90 32.43 37.53
N VAL A 205 8.03 31.19 37.06
CA VAL A 205 9.20 30.35 37.27
C VAL A 205 10.08 30.40 36.03
N GLY A 206 11.37 30.71 36.17
CA GLY A 206 12.25 30.88 35.01
C GLY A 206 12.53 29.59 34.22
N ARG A 207 12.70 28.46 34.92
CA ARG A 207 12.92 27.14 34.32
C ARG A 207 12.65 26.03 35.34
N MET A 208 12.43 24.82 34.85
CA MET A 208 12.39 23.61 35.70
C MET A 208 13.80 23.23 36.16
N VAL A 209 13.97 22.92 37.45
CA VAL A 209 15.26 22.54 38.05
C VAL A 209 15.13 21.21 38.77
N TYR A 210 15.81 20.16 38.28
CA TYR A 210 15.67 18.81 38.83
C TYR A 210 16.68 18.50 39.95
N ARG A 211 17.97 18.82 39.76
CA ARG A 211 19.05 18.45 40.70
C ARG A 211 18.93 19.10 42.08
N SER A 212 18.48 20.35 42.11
CA SER A 212 18.30 21.15 43.32
C SER A 212 16.83 21.59 43.46
N PHE A 213 15.90 20.71 43.07
CA PHE A 213 14.47 20.99 43.10
C PHE A 213 14.02 21.43 44.50
N VAL A 214 14.47 20.73 45.53
CA VAL A 214 14.15 21.04 46.93
C VAL A 214 14.56 22.47 47.29
N GLU A 215 15.81 22.85 47.05
CA GLU A 215 16.31 24.17 47.43
C GLU A 215 15.76 25.32 46.56
N GLN A 216 15.62 25.11 45.25
CA GLN A 216 15.28 26.20 44.32
C GLN A 216 13.78 26.33 44.04
N ILE A 217 13.03 25.24 44.17
CA ILE A 217 11.60 25.19 43.90
C ILE A 217 10.83 25.01 45.20
N THR A 218 11.07 23.93 45.95
CA THR A 218 10.29 23.62 47.16
C THR A 218 10.47 24.68 48.23
N ARG A 219 11.70 24.99 48.63
CA ARG A 219 12.00 26.01 49.65
C ARG A 219 11.57 27.42 49.27
N ARG A 220 11.58 27.74 47.97
CA ARG A 220 11.24 29.10 47.50
C ARG A 220 9.74 29.30 47.31
N TYR A 221 9.01 28.25 46.91
CA TYR A 221 7.63 28.36 46.47
C TYR A 221 6.65 27.47 47.22
N GLY A 222 7.13 26.60 48.10
CA GLY A 222 6.33 25.61 48.80
C GLY A 222 5.74 24.54 47.87
N VAL A 223 6.39 24.23 46.75
CA VAL A 223 5.87 23.25 45.77
C VAL A 223 6.62 21.93 45.85
N VAL A 224 5.88 20.83 45.93
CA VAL A 224 6.38 19.45 45.88
C VAL A 224 5.75 18.69 44.72
N VAL A 225 6.44 17.65 44.23
CA VAL A 225 5.89 16.73 43.22
C VAL A 225 5.29 15.54 43.96
N LYS A 226 4.04 15.19 43.66
CA LYS A 226 3.36 14.01 44.21
C LYS A 226 3.25 12.91 43.16
N ASN A 227 3.31 11.65 43.62
CA ASN A 227 3.13 10.44 42.82
C ASN A 227 4.04 10.30 41.60
N TRP A 228 5.31 10.73 41.69
CA TRP A 228 6.27 10.55 40.61
C TRP A 228 6.41 9.05 40.27
N PRO A 229 6.26 8.63 39.00
CA PRO A 229 6.06 7.23 38.66
C PRO A 229 7.36 6.43 38.55
N LEU A 230 8.51 7.11 38.60
CA LEU A 230 9.83 6.47 38.50
C LEU A 230 10.48 6.39 39.88
N ARG A 231 11.44 5.48 40.03
CA ARG A 231 12.18 5.30 41.29
C ARG A 231 12.91 6.57 41.76
N GLU A 232 13.37 7.39 40.81
CA GLU A 232 14.14 8.60 41.09
C GLU A 232 13.55 9.81 40.36
N PHE A 233 13.51 10.95 41.06
CA PHE A 233 13.12 12.23 40.48
C PHE A 233 14.29 12.82 39.69
N LYS A 234 14.22 12.74 38.35
CA LYS A 234 15.29 13.19 37.46
C LYS A 234 14.76 13.88 36.20
N ASN A 235 15.66 14.62 35.54
CA ASN A 235 15.36 15.30 34.29
C ASN A 235 14.96 14.29 33.20
N PRO A 236 13.87 14.52 32.43
CA PRO A 236 13.49 13.68 31.30
C PRO A 236 14.64 13.39 30.32
N SER A 237 15.54 14.34 30.10
CA SER A 237 16.70 14.15 29.23
C SER A 237 17.65 13.03 29.70
N SER A 238 17.68 12.78 31.02
CA SER A 238 18.50 11.73 31.65
C SER A 238 17.81 10.36 31.71
N ILE A 239 16.56 10.26 31.25
CA ILE A 239 15.85 8.97 31.14
C ILE A 239 16.31 8.28 29.85
N GLY A 240 16.79 7.05 29.97
CA GLY A 240 17.36 6.31 28.84
C GLY A 240 16.34 5.50 28.04
N THR A 241 15.25 5.09 28.68
CA THR A 241 14.31 4.13 28.09
C THR A 241 13.02 4.81 27.62
N LYS A 242 12.48 4.33 26.49
CA LYS A 242 11.22 4.84 25.92
C LYS A 242 10.04 4.55 26.86
N THR A 243 10.00 3.36 27.44
CA THR A 243 8.93 2.93 28.35
C THR A 243 8.81 3.82 29.59
N GLU A 244 9.93 4.19 30.22
CA GLU A 244 9.91 5.13 31.36
C GLU A 244 9.42 6.53 30.96
N LEU A 245 9.77 7.00 29.76
CA LEU A 245 9.29 8.28 29.23
C LEU A 245 7.78 8.25 28.94
N GLU A 246 7.27 7.17 28.35
CA GLU A 246 5.83 6.99 28.09
C GLU A 246 5.02 6.89 29.38
N LEU A 247 5.52 6.14 30.37
CA LEU A 247 4.91 6.07 31.70
C LEU A 247 4.87 7.45 32.36
N LEU A 248 5.97 8.19 32.29
CA LEU A 248 6.05 9.55 32.82
C LEU A 248 5.05 10.47 32.12
N LEU A 249 5.02 10.48 30.78
CA LEU A 249 4.08 11.27 29.99
C LEU A 249 2.63 10.96 30.33
N SER A 250 2.27 9.67 30.39
CA SER A 250 0.93 9.21 30.74
C SER A 250 0.53 9.67 32.14
N SER A 251 1.42 9.57 33.12
CA SER A 251 1.16 9.99 34.51
C SER A 251 0.88 11.49 34.63
N TRP A 252 1.53 12.34 33.83
CA TRP A 252 1.30 13.80 33.81
C TRP A 252 0.02 14.18 33.06
N ASN A 253 -0.34 13.44 32.01
CA ASN A 253 -1.55 13.69 31.23
C ASN A 253 -2.82 13.26 31.98
N THR A 254 -2.73 12.21 32.79
CA THR A 254 -3.83 11.69 33.62
C THR A 254 -3.93 12.40 34.98
N ASP A 255 -3.08 13.39 35.23
CA ASP A 255 -2.93 14.07 36.52
C ASP A 255 -2.64 13.12 37.71
N ALA A 256 -2.20 11.89 37.44
CA ALA A 256 -1.72 10.97 38.47
C ALA A 256 -0.49 11.54 39.17
N THR A 257 0.44 12.09 38.39
CA THR A 257 1.58 12.90 38.84
C THR A 257 1.22 14.38 38.73
N TYR A 258 1.38 15.14 39.81
CA TYR A 258 1.07 16.57 39.81
C TYR A 258 1.98 17.36 40.76
N PHE A 259 2.03 18.67 40.53
CA PHE A 259 2.65 19.62 41.45
C PHE A 259 1.63 20.03 42.50
N TYR A 260 1.99 19.84 43.77
CA TYR A 260 1.20 20.25 44.92
C TYR A 260 1.86 21.46 45.59
N ARG A 261 1.09 22.54 45.73
CA ARG A 261 1.51 23.71 46.51
C ARG A 261 1.06 23.52 47.95
N MET A 262 2.03 23.41 48.85
CA MET A 262 1.80 23.27 50.28
C MET A 262 1.11 24.51 50.83
N THR A 263 0.23 24.28 51.79
CA THR A 263 -0.33 25.33 52.64
C THR A 263 0.76 25.95 53.52
N SER A 264 0.49 27.13 54.08
CA SER A 264 1.45 27.80 54.97
C SER A 264 1.81 26.98 56.20
N LEU A 265 0.88 26.15 56.69
CA LEU A 265 1.12 25.25 57.81
C LEU A 265 2.02 24.08 57.39
N GLU A 266 1.65 23.36 56.33
CA GLU A 266 2.46 22.25 55.78
C GLU A 266 3.88 22.71 55.41
N PHE A 267 4.03 23.93 54.90
CA PHE A 267 5.34 24.48 54.56
C PHE A 267 6.16 24.88 55.80
N GLY A 268 5.53 25.20 56.93
CA GLY A 268 6.22 25.43 58.19
C GLY A 268 6.68 24.14 58.86
N ASP A 269 5.93 23.05 58.67
CA ASP A 269 6.25 21.72 59.17
C ASP A 269 7.30 20.97 58.32
N TRP A 270 7.37 21.30 57.02
CA TRP A 270 8.31 20.74 56.06
C TRP A 270 9.74 21.27 56.24
#